data_AF-A0AAE8QJX2-F1
#
_entry.id   AF-A0AAE8QJX2-F1
#
_cell.length_a   1.000
_cell.length_b   1.000
_cell.length_c   1.000
_cell.angle_alpha   90.00
_cell.angle_beta   90.00
_cell.angle_gamma   90.00
#
_symmetry.space_group_name_H-M   'P 1'
#
loop_
_entity.id
_entity.type
_entity.pdbx_description
1 polymer ?
#
loop_
_entity_poly.entity_id
_entity_poly.type
_entity_poly.pdbx_seq_one_letter_code
_entity_poly.pdbx_strand_id
1 'polypeptide(L)'
;MDERNFNGLIVRHRKSAVFFERETDLNIEGYVSPRWSDQTPVIQTSELKRKYHFSQDDFKEFLAYMEQIANEAWKNFTPKEADSMGADYDSYYDKEFDNEGSLSIGKYYIDLDGPFCQPKTNNPVIRLFKFNKRKFESFIYDLQKVLEVEVHE
;
A
#
# COMPACT_ATOMS: atom_id res chain seq x y z
N MET A 1 14.85 -4.65 8.67
CA MET A 1 13.70 -4.42 7.79
C MET A 1 12.75 -3.73 8.70
N ASP A 2 12.56 -2.45 8.50
CA ASP A 2 12.00 -1.59 9.53
C ASP A 2 10.53 -1.36 9.22
N GLU A 3 9.72 -1.22 10.26
CA GLU A 3 8.28 -1.13 10.13
C GLU A 3 7.67 -0.13 11.11
N ARG A 4 6.52 0.42 10.72
CA ARG A 4 5.70 1.31 11.54
C ARG A 4 4.22 1.07 11.25
N ASN A 5 3.39 1.12 12.29
CA ASN A 5 1.94 0.94 12.19
C ASN A 5 1.23 2.30 12.26
N PHE A 6 0.28 2.53 11.34
CA PHE A 6 -0.61 3.68 11.32
C PHE A 6 -2.06 3.20 11.28
N ASN A 7 -2.72 3.14 12.45
CA ASN A 7 -4.13 2.73 12.56
C ASN A 7 -4.43 1.38 11.88
N GLY A 8 -3.52 0.41 11.98
CA GLY A 8 -3.63 -0.92 11.36
C GLY A 8 -3.03 -1.04 9.96
N LEU A 9 -2.53 0.06 9.38
CA LEU A 9 -1.69 0.01 8.18
C LEU A 9 -0.24 -0.22 8.62
N ILE A 10 0.30 -1.38 8.30
CA ILE A 10 1.71 -1.69 8.53
C ILE A 10 2.49 -1.21 7.31
N VAL A 11 3.38 -0.25 7.53
CA VAL A 11 4.34 0.18 6.52
C VAL A 11 5.66 -0.48 6.83
N ARG A 12 6.14 -1.31 5.90
CA ARG A 12 7.43 -1.99 6.01
C ARG A 12 8.31 -1.62 4.83
N HIS A 13 9.61 -1.44 5.07
CA HIS A 13 10.53 -1.13 3.97
C HIS A 13 11.83 -1.93 4.04
N ARG A 14 12.46 -2.07 2.88
CA ARG A 14 13.83 -2.55 2.71
C ARG A 14 14.48 -1.79 1.57
N LYS A 15 15.77 -2.08 1.33
CA LYS A 15 16.46 -1.60 0.13
C LYS A 15 15.62 -1.88 -1.13
N SER A 16 15.34 -0.82 -1.87
CA SER A 16 14.62 -0.81 -3.14
C SER A 16 13.12 -1.16 -3.12
N ALA A 17 12.45 -1.26 -1.95
CA ALA A 17 11.01 -1.54 -1.90
C ALA A 17 10.36 -1.07 -0.59
N VAL A 18 9.14 -0.54 -0.70
CA VAL A 18 8.23 -0.23 0.42
C VAL A 18 6.96 -1.07 0.24
N PHE A 19 6.41 -1.57 1.33
CA PHE A 19 5.24 -2.42 1.39
C PHE A 19 4.20 -1.81 2.31
N PHE A 20 2.96 -1.81 1.86
CA PHE A 20 1.80 -1.61 2.71
C PHE A 20 1.18 -2.96 2.98
N GLU A 21 1.00 -3.25 4.26
CA GLU A 21 0.57 -4.54 4.78
C GLU A 21 -0.45 -4.31 5.89
N ARG A 22 -1.13 -5.39 6.30
CA ARG A 22 -1.98 -5.43 7.50
C ARG A 22 -1.87 -6.79 8.15
N GLU A 23 -2.30 -6.87 9.41
CA GLU A 23 -2.40 -8.17 10.07
C GLU A 23 -3.49 -9.03 9.43
N THR A 24 -3.17 -10.31 9.24
CA THR A 24 -4.10 -11.35 8.78
C THR A 24 -5.16 -11.60 9.85
N ASP A 25 -6.44 -11.63 9.48
CA ASP A 25 -7.47 -12.09 10.40
C ASP A 25 -7.53 -13.62 10.36
N LEU A 26 -6.99 -14.26 11.40
CA LEU A 26 -6.95 -15.72 11.50
C LEU A 26 -8.32 -16.35 11.77
N ASN A 27 -9.33 -15.57 12.15
CA ASN A 27 -10.69 -16.06 12.38
C ASN A 27 -11.52 -16.12 11.09
N ILE A 28 -11.06 -15.48 10.02
CA ILE A 28 -11.73 -15.49 8.72
C ILE A 28 -11.15 -16.63 7.90
N GLU A 29 -11.98 -17.62 7.55
CA GLU A 29 -11.58 -18.66 6.61
C GLU A 29 -11.31 -18.07 5.22
N GLY A 30 -10.33 -18.62 4.52
CA GLY A 30 -10.02 -18.21 3.16
C GLY A 30 -11.15 -18.55 2.18
N TYR A 31 -11.20 -17.83 1.07
CA TYR A 31 -12.08 -18.13 -0.05
C TYR A 31 -11.41 -19.15 -0.97
N VAL A 32 -12.11 -20.22 -1.32
CA VAL A 32 -11.67 -21.14 -2.38
C VAL A 32 -12.42 -20.79 -3.65
N SER A 33 -11.69 -20.42 -4.70
CA SER A 33 -12.30 -20.17 -6.00
C SER A 33 -12.82 -21.48 -6.59
N PRO A 34 -14.10 -21.57 -6.99
CA PRO A 34 -14.62 -22.77 -7.65
C PRO A 34 -13.99 -23.00 -9.03
N ARG A 35 -13.23 -22.03 -9.55
CA ARG A 35 -12.53 -22.11 -10.83
C ARG A 35 -11.12 -22.71 -10.72
N TRP A 36 -10.61 -22.96 -9.52
CA TRP A 36 -9.24 -23.43 -9.31
C TRP A 36 -9.20 -24.92 -9.00
N SER A 37 -8.35 -25.66 -9.71
CA SER A 37 -8.24 -27.11 -9.57
C SER A 37 -7.54 -27.55 -8.29
N ASP A 38 -6.68 -26.71 -7.72
CA ASP A 38 -5.89 -27.01 -6.51
C ASP A 38 -6.67 -26.76 -5.19
N GLN A 39 -7.84 -26.11 -5.28
CA GLN A 39 -8.68 -25.75 -4.14
C GLN A 39 -7.95 -24.96 -3.03
N THR A 40 -6.86 -24.26 -3.39
CA THR A 40 -6.08 -23.47 -2.43
C THR A 40 -6.90 -22.29 -1.92
N PRO A 41 -7.14 -22.18 -0.59
CA PRO A 41 -7.84 -21.02 -0.04
C PRO A 41 -6.99 -19.76 -0.16
N VAL A 42 -7.62 -18.64 -0.51
CA VAL A 42 -7.00 -17.32 -0.59
C VAL A 42 -7.63 -16.34 0.38
N ILE A 43 -6.93 -15.24 0.67
CA ILE A 43 -7.45 -14.13 1.45
C ILE A 43 -8.79 -13.68 0.85
N GLN A 44 -9.80 -13.44 1.70
CA GLN A 44 -11.07 -12.93 1.21
C GLN A 44 -10.90 -11.50 0.68
N THR A 45 -11.63 -11.15 -0.37
CA THR A 45 -11.65 -9.78 -0.92
C THR A 45 -11.98 -8.72 0.14
N SER A 46 -12.85 -9.05 1.09
CA SER A 46 -13.21 -8.18 2.22
C SER A 46 -12.03 -7.88 3.16
N GLU A 47 -11.00 -8.73 3.17
CA GLU A 47 -9.76 -8.52 3.92
C GLU A 47 -8.73 -7.68 3.14
N LEU A 48 -8.81 -7.66 1.80
CA LEU A 48 -7.91 -6.92 0.91
C LEU A 48 -8.32 -5.46 0.70
N LYS A 49 -9.60 -5.14 0.92
CA LYS A 49 -10.15 -3.78 0.80
C LYS A 49 -10.12 -3.05 2.13
N ARG A 50 -9.33 -1.98 2.21
CA ARG A 50 -9.19 -1.18 3.43
C ARG A 50 -8.98 0.29 3.14
N LYS A 51 -9.74 1.11 3.86
CA LYS A 51 -9.59 2.56 3.89
C LYS A 51 -9.09 3.00 5.25
N TYR A 52 -7.94 3.68 5.27
CA TYR A 52 -7.31 4.19 6.48
C TYR A 52 -7.51 5.70 6.54
N HIS A 53 -8.12 6.15 7.63
CA HIS A 53 -8.34 7.57 7.89
C HIS A 53 -7.33 8.05 8.93
N PHE A 54 -6.91 9.30 8.76
CA PHE A 54 -5.93 9.97 9.60
C PHE A 54 -6.56 11.24 10.16
N SER A 55 -6.15 11.63 11.37
CA SER A 55 -6.23 13.04 11.71
C SER A 55 -5.25 13.82 10.83
N GLN A 56 -5.38 15.14 10.77
CA GLN A 56 -4.44 15.97 10.02
C GLN A 56 -3.00 15.80 10.55
N ASP A 57 -2.81 15.74 11.86
CA ASP A 57 -1.49 15.57 12.47
C ASP A 57 -0.92 14.18 12.21
N ASP A 58 -1.75 13.12 12.29
CA ASP A 58 -1.33 11.76 11.91
C ASP A 58 -0.97 11.68 10.43
N PHE A 59 -1.65 12.42 9.56
CA PHE A 59 -1.34 12.45 8.13
C PHE A 59 -0.01 13.15 7.85
N LYS A 60 0.29 14.24 8.55
CA LYS A 60 1.60 14.91 8.48
C LYS A 60 2.72 13.98 8.96
N GLU A 61 2.48 13.26 10.05
CA GLU A 61 3.43 12.27 10.56
C GLU A 61 3.62 11.09 9.59
N PHE A 62 2.52 10.62 9.00
CA PHE A 62 2.55 9.58 7.97
C PHE A 62 3.39 10.01 6.77
N LEU A 63 3.16 11.21 6.23
CA LEU A 63 3.96 11.77 5.13
C LEU A 63 5.44 11.89 5.49
N ALA A 64 5.76 12.47 6.65
CA ALA A 64 7.15 12.61 7.10
C ALA A 64 7.85 11.25 7.20
N TYR A 65 7.14 10.21 7.66
CA TYR A 65 7.66 8.85 7.69
C TYR A 65 7.84 8.26 6.28
N MET A 66 6.92 8.49 5.33
CA MET A 66 7.08 8.07 3.93
C MET A 66 8.34 8.69 3.30
N GLU A 67 8.56 9.99 3.52
CA GLU A 67 9.74 10.71 3.01
C GLU A 67 11.03 10.17 3.61
N GLN A 68 11.04 9.86 4.92
CA GLN A 68 12.18 9.24 5.58
C GLN A 68 12.52 7.89 4.91
N ILE A 69 11.57 6.95 4.87
CA ILE A 69 11.84 5.61 4.34
C ILE A 69 12.15 5.62 2.84
N ALA A 70 11.68 6.63 2.09
CA ALA A 70 12.03 6.81 0.69
C ALA A 70 13.54 7.04 0.51
N ASN A 71 14.11 7.92 1.33
CA ASN A 71 15.53 8.26 1.30
C ASN A 71 16.41 7.10 1.79
N GLU A 72 15.89 6.25 2.68
CA GLU A 72 16.55 5.03 3.14
C GLU A 72 16.50 3.91 2.08
N ALA A 73 15.36 3.74 1.41
CA ALA A 73 15.15 2.66 0.46
C ALA A 73 15.81 2.91 -0.91
N TRP A 74 15.90 4.18 -1.35
CA TRP A 74 16.44 4.54 -2.67
C TRP A 74 17.38 5.75 -2.64
N LYS A 75 18.51 5.64 -3.33
CA LYS A 75 19.40 6.79 -3.59
C LYS A 75 18.74 7.79 -4.54
N ASN A 76 19.00 9.08 -4.31
CA ASN A 76 18.52 10.19 -5.13
C ASN A 76 17.00 10.09 -5.35
N PHE A 77 16.25 9.86 -4.28
CA PHE A 77 14.81 9.84 -4.31
C PHE A 77 14.30 11.29 -4.42
N THR A 78 13.35 11.53 -5.32
CA THR A 78 12.76 12.87 -5.48
C THR A 78 11.29 12.70 -5.86
N PRO A 79 10.35 13.13 -5.00
CA PRO A 79 8.94 13.13 -5.34
C PRO A 79 8.67 13.89 -6.63
N LYS A 80 7.84 13.32 -7.51
CA LYS A 80 7.46 13.93 -8.79
C LYS A 80 6.19 13.29 -9.34
N GLU A 81 5.47 14.04 -10.15
CA GLU A 81 4.27 13.57 -10.83
C GLU A 81 4.52 12.32 -11.69
N ALA A 82 3.50 11.45 -11.76
CA ALA A 82 3.55 10.29 -12.64
C ALA A 82 3.54 10.71 -14.11
N ASP A 83 4.50 10.21 -14.88
CA ASP A 83 4.66 10.48 -16.32
C ASP A 83 4.38 9.25 -17.20
N SER A 84 4.01 8.14 -16.58
CA SER A 84 3.81 6.84 -17.21
C SER A 84 3.03 5.89 -16.30
N MET A 85 2.36 4.88 -16.87
CA MET A 85 1.65 3.85 -16.11
C MET A 85 2.53 3.10 -15.10
N GLY A 86 3.84 2.97 -15.38
CA GLY A 86 4.79 2.33 -14.46
C GLY A 86 5.18 3.20 -13.26
N ALA A 87 4.97 4.52 -13.38
CA ALA A 87 5.15 5.49 -12.32
C ALA A 87 3.84 5.80 -11.58
N ASP A 88 2.69 5.48 -12.16
CA ASP A 88 1.40 5.65 -11.51
C ASP A 88 1.17 4.59 -10.42
N TYR A 89 0.78 5.04 -9.23
CA TYR A 89 0.47 4.17 -8.10
C TYR A 89 -1.01 3.76 -8.04
N ASP A 90 -1.90 4.41 -8.80
CA ASP A 90 -3.35 4.17 -8.74
C ASP A 90 -3.71 2.72 -9.06
N SER A 91 -2.99 2.11 -10.01
CA SER A 91 -3.10 0.69 -10.34
C SER A 91 -1.76 -0.02 -10.20
N TYR A 92 -1.76 -1.24 -9.70
CA TYR A 92 -0.56 -2.05 -9.49
C TYR A 92 -0.82 -3.51 -9.82
N TYR A 93 -0.03 -4.07 -10.75
CA TYR A 93 -0.02 -5.51 -10.99
C TYR A 93 1.07 -6.19 -10.17
N ASP A 94 0.66 -7.05 -9.23
CA ASP A 94 1.55 -7.91 -8.45
C ASP A 94 1.82 -9.21 -9.21
N LYS A 95 3.04 -9.33 -9.75
CA LYS A 95 3.50 -10.54 -10.45
C LYS A 95 3.54 -11.78 -9.55
N GLU A 96 3.67 -11.62 -8.24
CA GLU A 96 3.71 -12.75 -7.29
C GLU A 96 2.35 -13.43 -7.18
N PHE A 97 1.26 -12.65 -7.28
CA PHE A 97 -0.11 -13.15 -7.17
C PHE A 97 -0.84 -13.18 -8.52
N ASP A 98 -0.18 -12.77 -9.60
CA ASP A 98 -0.74 -12.64 -10.94
C ASP A 98 -2.07 -11.86 -10.92
N ASN A 99 -2.07 -10.71 -10.23
CA ASN A 99 -3.29 -9.94 -10.05
C ASN A 99 -3.04 -8.44 -9.85
N GLU A 100 -4.09 -7.67 -10.06
CA GLU A 100 -4.09 -6.22 -9.87
C GLU A 100 -4.56 -5.86 -8.46
N GLY A 101 -4.03 -4.75 -7.97
CA GLY A 101 -4.51 -4.00 -6.82
C GLY A 101 -4.50 -2.52 -7.15
N SER A 102 -5.06 -1.70 -6.27
CA SER A 102 -5.16 -0.25 -6.46
C SER A 102 -4.90 0.51 -5.19
N LEU A 103 -4.48 1.76 -5.34
CA LEU A 103 -4.27 2.69 -4.24
C LEU A 103 -4.76 4.08 -4.65
N SER A 104 -5.72 4.63 -3.92
CA SER A 104 -6.08 6.04 -4.08
C SER A 104 -5.86 6.81 -2.78
N ILE A 105 -5.64 8.12 -2.91
CA ILE A 105 -5.53 9.03 -1.77
C ILE A 105 -6.68 10.04 -1.81
N GLY A 106 -7.06 10.54 -0.65
CA GLY A 106 -7.90 11.72 -0.54
C GLY A 106 -7.55 12.55 0.68
N LYS A 107 -8.38 13.52 1.04
CA LYS A 107 -8.13 14.41 2.18
C LYS A 107 -8.04 13.58 3.47
N TYR A 108 -6.82 13.40 3.97
CA TYR A 108 -6.45 12.61 5.16
C TYR A 108 -6.93 11.15 5.15
N TYR A 109 -6.95 10.51 3.99
CA TYR A 109 -7.14 9.06 3.92
C TYR A 109 -6.36 8.44 2.77
N ILE A 110 -6.10 7.14 2.90
CA ILE A 110 -5.69 6.27 1.80
C ILE A 110 -6.70 5.12 1.67
N ASP A 111 -6.98 4.71 0.44
CA ASP A 111 -7.87 3.60 0.12
C ASP A 111 -7.14 2.58 -0.73
N LEU A 112 -7.18 1.32 -0.30
CA LEU A 112 -6.37 0.22 -0.82
C LEU A 112 -7.26 -0.95 -1.23
N ASP A 113 -7.00 -1.48 -2.42
CA ASP A 113 -7.45 -2.80 -2.84
C ASP A 113 -6.19 -3.66 -3.08
N GLY A 114 -5.93 -4.60 -2.17
CA GLY A 114 -4.78 -5.49 -2.28
C GLY A 114 -4.89 -6.47 -3.44
N PRO A 115 -3.76 -6.98 -3.96
CA PRO A 115 -3.80 -7.95 -5.06
C PRO A 115 -4.58 -9.20 -4.64
N PHE A 116 -5.52 -9.63 -5.47
CA PHE A 116 -6.26 -10.88 -5.26
C PHE A 116 -5.34 -12.09 -5.29
N CYS A 117 -5.89 -13.26 -4.94
CA CYS A 117 -5.22 -14.55 -5.04
C CYS A 117 -4.03 -14.76 -4.07
N GLN A 118 -3.89 -13.92 -3.05
CA GLN A 118 -2.95 -14.15 -1.96
C GLN A 118 -3.32 -15.42 -1.18
N PRO A 119 -2.43 -16.41 -1.06
CA PRO A 119 -2.73 -17.64 -0.31
C PRO A 119 -3.11 -17.36 1.15
N LYS A 120 -4.21 -17.96 1.63
CA LYS A 120 -4.55 -17.93 3.06
C LYS A 120 -3.64 -18.91 3.78
N THR A 121 -2.65 -18.37 4.46
CA THR A 121 -1.68 -19.11 5.26
C THR A 121 -1.68 -18.59 6.68
N ASN A 122 -0.93 -19.24 7.58
CA ASN A 122 -0.70 -18.72 8.93
C ASN A 122 0.31 -17.54 8.95
N ASN A 123 0.56 -16.90 7.81
CA ASN A 123 1.39 -15.71 7.74
C ASN A 123 0.71 -14.57 8.52
N PRO A 124 1.41 -13.90 9.45
CA PRO A 124 0.81 -12.82 10.25
C PRO A 124 0.38 -11.61 9.43
N VAL A 125 0.85 -11.44 8.19
CA VAL A 125 0.56 -10.26 7.38
C VAL A 125 0.01 -10.58 5.98
N ILE A 126 -0.88 -9.70 5.52
CA ILE A 126 -1.41 -9.62 4.16
C ILE A 126 -0.77 -8.41 3.47
N ARG A 127 -0.34 -8.57 2.21
CA ARG A 127 0.19 -7.46 1.42
C ARG A 127 -0.97 -6.69 0.79
N LEU A 128 -1.02 -5.38 1.00
CA LEU A 128 -1.98 -4.50 0.33
C LEU A 128 -1.34 -3.80 -0.87
N PHE A 129 -0.08 -3.39 -0.77
CA PHE A 129 0.61 -2.73 -1.87
C PHE A 129 2.12 -2.92 -1.81
N LYS A 130 2.78 -2.91 -2.96
CA LYS A 130 4.24 -2.95 -3.06
C LYS A 130 4.73 -1.87 -4.01
N PHE A 131 5.40 -0.88 -3.46
CA PHE A 131 5.98 0.21 -4.21
C PHE A 131 7.32 -0.18 -4.84
N ASN A 132 7.50 0.25 -6.08
CA ASN A 132 8.81 0.50 -6.65
C ASN A 132 9.15 2.00 -6.48
N LYS A 133 10.39 2.39 -6.82
CA LYS A 133 10.85 3.78 -6.70
C LYS A 133 9.88 4.77 -7.35
N ARG A 134 9.54 4.56 -8.63
CA ARG A 134 8.75 5.51 -9.44
C ARG A 134 7.33 5.71 -8.88
N LYS A 135 6.69 4.62 -8.43
CA LYS A 135 5.36 4.68 -7.81
C LYS A 135 5.39 5.37 -6.46
N PHE A 136 6.48 5.21 -5.71
CA PHE A 136 6.60 5.89 -4.43
C PHE A 136 6.90 7.39 -4.60
N GLU A 137 7.65 7.76 -5.66
CA GLU A 137 7.90 9.17 -6.01
C GLU A 137 6.60 9.92 -6.31
N SER A 138 5.72 9.35 -7.12
CA SER A 138 4.40 9.92 -7.44
C SER A 138 3.44 9.89 -6.26
N PHE A 139 3.47 8.81 -5.47
CA PHE A 139 2.66 8.72 -4.25
C PHE A 139 3.00 9.83 -3.25
N ILE A 140 4.28 10.03 -2.92
CA ILE A 140 4.68 11.09 -1.99
C ILE A 140 4.37 12.48 -2.57
N TYR A 141 4.56 12.67 -3.88
CA TYR A 141 4.24 13.93 -4.54
C TYR A 141 2.76 14.31 -4.39
N ASP A 142 1.85 13.35 -4.56
CA ASP A 142 0.43 13.62 -4.40
C ASP A 142 0.03 13.77 -2.92
N LEU A 143 0.67 13.05 -1.98
CA LEU A 143 0.48 13.29 -0.54
C LEU A 143 0.88 14.72 -0.14
N GLN A 144 1.99 15.24 -0.68
CA GLN A 144 2.43 16.63 -0.46
C GLN A 144 1.38 17.62 -0.98
N LYS A 145 0.85 17.40 -2.19
CA LYS A 145 -0.23 18.23 -2.75
C LYS A 145 -1.48 18.27 -1.86
N VAL A 146 -1.86 17.15 -1.25
CA VAL A 146 -3.01 17.10 -0.32
C VAL A 146 -2.84 18.06 0.85
N LEU A 147 -1.61 18.24 1.36
CA LEU A 147 -1.31 19.21 2.44
C LEU A 147 -1.15 20.65 1.93
N GLU A 148 -0.59 20.85 0.74
CA GLU A 148 -0.40 22.19 0.16
C GLU A 148 -1.72 22.89 -0.14
N VAL A 149 -2.72 22.15 -0.63
CA VAL A 149 -4.07 22.68 -0.90
C VAL A 149 -4.71 23.29 0.36
N GLU A 150 -4.35 22.80 1.55
CA GLU A 150 -4.88 23.32 2.82
C GLU A 150 -4.27 24.67 3.23
N VAL A 151 -3.01 24.95 2.87
CA VAL A 151 -2.36 26.23 3.23
C VAL A 151 -3.01 27.42 2.49
N HIS A 152 -3.81 27.14 1.46
CA HIS A 152 -4.42 28.12 0.59
C HIS A 152 -5.96 28.22 0.71
N GLU A 153 -6.58 27.48 1.65
CA GLU A 153 -8.00 27.62 2.06
C GLU A 153 -8.15 28.50 3.32
#